data_AF-A0A1G3KPQ9-F1
#
_entry.id   AF-A0A1G3KPQ9-F1
#
_cell.length_a   1.000
_cell.length_b   1.000
_cell.length_c   1.000
_cell.angle_alpha   90.00
_cell.angle_beta   90.00
_cell.angle_gamma   90.00
#
_symmetry.space_group_name_H-M   'P 1'
#
loop_
_entity.id
_entity.type
_entity.pdbx_description
1 polymer ?
#
loop_
_entity_poly.entity_id
_entity_poly.type
_entity_poly.pdbx_seq_one_letter_code
_entity_poly.pdbx_strand_id
1 'polypeptide(L)' 'MQDFLTVKEAAAHVGLSVHTLNAYRISGNGPPYFKLGGKHVRYDRAQLEAWARSDQRQSTSEAA' A
#
# COMPACT_ATOMS: atom_id res chain seq x y z
N MET A 1 -10.05 -13.06 -8.47
CA MET A 1 -11.12 -12.19 -7.93
C MET A 1 -10.45 -10.88 -7.55
N GLN A 2 -10.99 -9.73 -7.97
CA GLN A 2 -10.37 -8.43 -7.65
C GLN A 2 -11.02 -7.88 -6.38
N ASP A 3 -10.29 -7.99 -5.27
CA ASP A 3 -10.70 -7.48 -3.97
C ASP A 3 -10.13 -6.07 -3.78
N PHE A 4 -11.00 -5.07 -3.96
CA PHE A 4 -10.65 -3.67 -3.75
C PHE A 4 -10.77 -3.28 -2.28
N LEU A 5 -9.64 -3.23 -1.60
CA LEU A 5 -9.52 -2.82 -0.21
C LEU A 5 -9.56 -1.29 -0.09
N THR A 6 -10.25 -0.78 0.93
CA THR A 6 -10.08 0.63 1.33
C THR A 6 -8.70 0.86 1.92
N VAL A 7 -8.29 2.12 2.07
CA VAL A 7 -7.01 2.47 2.74
C VAL A 7 -6.92 1.84 4.14
N LYS A 8 -8.03 1.78 4.89
CA LYS A 8 -8.08 1.17 6.23
C LYS A 8 -7.88 -0.35 6.18
N GLU A 9 -8.55 -1.02 5.24
CA GLU A 9 -8.42 -2.46 5.09
C GLU A 9 -7.04 -2.85 4.56
N ALA A 10 -6.51 -2.08 3.60
CA ALA A 10 -5.15 -2.25 3.11
C ALA A 10 -4.13 -2.11 4.24
N ALA A 11 -4.25 -1.06 5.07
CA ALA A 11 -3.42 -0.83 6.24
C ALA A 11 -3.44 -2.04 7.18
N ALA A 12 -4.64 -2.52 7.53
CA ALA A 12 -4.81 -3.69 8.38
C ALA A 12 -4.23 -4.98 7.74
N HIS A 13 -4.32 -5.11 6.41
CA HIS A 13 -3.85 -6.28 5.68
C HIS A 13 -2.31 -6.40 5.68
N VAL A 14 -1.60 -5.29 5.48
CA VAL A 14 -0.12 -5.27 5.51
C VAL A 14 0.46 -4.98 6.90
N GLY A 15 -0.39 -4.79 7.92
CA GLY A 15 0.04 -4.48 9.29
C GLY A 15 0.62 -3.06 9.45
N LEU A 16 0.29 -2.14 8.56
CA LEU A 16 0.74 -0.74 8.61
C LEU A 16 -0.36 0.18 9.14
N SER A 17 0.02 1.37 9.56
CA SER A 17 -0.94 2.43 9.88
C SER A 17 -1.45 3.11 8.61
N VAL A 18 -2.71 3.56 8.63
CA VAL A 18 -3.29 4.40 7.55
C VAL A 18 -2.44 5.63 7.27
N HIS A 19 -1.86 6.22 8.33
CA HIS A 19 -0.93 7.34 8.21
C HIS A 19 0.31 6.97 7.38
N THR A 20 0.92 5.81 7.65
CA THR A 20 2.06 5.28 6.88
C THR A 20 1.70 5.08 5.42
N LEU A 21 0.54 4.47 5.11
CA LEU A 21 0.08 4.35 3.72
C LEU A 21 -0.14 5.71 3.05
N ASN A 22 -0.66 6.71 3.75
CA ASN A 22 -0.78 8.06 3.20
C ASN A 22 0.59 8.72 2.99
N ALA A 23 1.55 8.52 3.89
CA ALA A 23 2.92 8.99 3.71
C ALA A 23 3.57 8.36 2.47
N TYR A 24 3.40 7.05 2.28
CA TYR A 24 3.85 6.32 1.09
C TYR A 24 3.25 6.84 -0.22
N ARG A 25 2.01 7.31 -0.20
CA ARG A 25 1.38 7.95 -1.37
C ARG A 25 2.01 9.29 -1.74
N ILE A 26 2.57 10.00 -0.75
CA ILE A 26 3.23 11.29 -0.95
C ILE A 26 4.69 11.07 -1.36
N SER A 27 5.38 10.12 -0.73
CA SER A 27 6.79 9.82 -1.02
C SER A 27 6.99 9.09 -2.36
N GLY A 28 5.94 8.52 -2.94
CA GLY A 28 6.00 7.79 -4.21
C GLY A 28 6.48 6.35 -4.11
N ASN A 29 6.92 5.92 -2.92
CA ASN A 29 7.37 4.54 -2.64
C ASN A 29 6.25 3.61 -2.16
N GLY A 30 5.00 4.00 -2.37
CA GLY A 30 3.83 3.27 -1.89
C GLY A 30 3.26 2.23 -2.86
N PRO A 31 2.35 1.38 -2.36
CA PRO A 31 1.63 0.46 -3.21
C PRO A 31 0.77 1.19 -4.24
N PRO A 32 0.59 0.62 -5.43
CA PRO A 32 -0.29 1.19 -6.46
C PRO A 32 -1.72 1.29 -5.92
N TYR A 33 -2.35 2.43 -6.17
CA TYR A 33 -3.69 2.74 -5.70
C TYR A 33 -4.60 3.17 -6.85
N PHE A 34 -5.87 2.82 -6.72
CA PHE A 34 -6.93 3.24 -7.62
C PHE A 34 -7.65 4.44 -7.04
N LYS A 35 -7.69 5.53 -7.79
CA LYS A 35 -8.47 6.73 -7.46
C LYS A 35 -9.83 6.64 -8.14
N LEU A 36 -10.85 6.21 -7.41
CA LEU A 36 -12.21 6.07 -7.89
C LEU A 36 -13.01 7.35 -7.56
N GLY A 37 -13.59 7.98 -8.59
CA GLY A 37 -14.48 9.14 -8.42
C GLY A 37 -13.82 10.36 -7.76
N GLY A 38 -12.49 10.52 -7.90
CA GLY A 38 -11.74 11.67 -7.41
C GLY A 38 -11.46 11.70 -5.90
N LYS A 39 -12.33 11.10 -5.08
CA LYS A 39 -12.23 11.13 -3.60
C LYS A 39 -11.93 9.77 -2.96
N HIS A 40 -12.32 8.67 -3.60
CA HIS A 40 -12.13 7.34 -3.03
C HIS A 40 -10.84 6.71 -3.50
N VAL A 41 -10.12 6.12 -2.55
CA VAL A 41 -8.84 5.46 -2.80
C VAL A 41 -9.01 4.00 -2.41
N ARG A 42 -8.78 3.12 -3.38
CA ARG A 42 -8.81 1.68 -3.20
C ARG A 42 -7.46 1.09 -3.55
N TYR A 43 -7.13 0.00 -2.90
CA TYR A 43 -5.98 -0.84 -3.22
C TYR A 43 -6.50 -2.16 -3.75
N ASP A 44 -5.91 -2.65 -4.83
CA ASP A 44 -6.10 -4.05 -5.20
C ASP A 44 -5.27 -4.90 -4.24
N ARG A 45 -5.91 -5.93 -3.64
CA ARG A 45 -5.24 -6.81 -2.69
C ARG A 45 -3.99 -7.47 -3.30
N ALA A 46 -4.10 -7.99 -4.53
CA ALA A 46 -3.00 -8.71 -5.15
C ALA A 46 -1.82 -7.78 -5.45
N GLN A 47 -2.08 -6.55 -5.91
CA GLN A 47 -1.03 -5.56 -6.11
C GLN A 47 -0.43 -5.06 -4.79
N LEU A 48 -1.24 -4.90 -3.74
CA LEU A 48 -0.76 -4.52 -2.41
C LEU A 48 0.19 -5.59 -1.85
N GLU A 49 -0.17 -6.87 -1.96
CA GLU A 49 0.71 -7.98 -1.59
C GLU A 49 1.96 -8.05 -2.47
N ALA A 50 1.83 -7.84 -3.78
CA ALA A 50 2.97 -7.83 -4.69
C ALA A 50 3.96 -6.70 -4.36
N TRP A 51 3.46 -5.51 -4.06
CA TRP A 51 4.28 -4.40 -3.58
C TRP A 51 4.95 -4.74 -2.24
N ALA A 52 4.20 -5.26 -1.26
CA ALA A 52 4.77 -5.62 0.03
C ALA A 52 5.84 -6.72 -0.08
N ARG A 53 5.68 -7.66 -1.03
CA ARG A 53 6.69 -8.66 -1.35
C ARG A 53 7.89 -8.06 -2.08
N SER A 54 7.67 -7.09 -2.97
CA SER A 54 8.73 -6.42 -3.72
C SER A 54 9.56 -5.47 -2.85
N ASP A 55 8.96 -4.90 -1.81
CA ASP A 55 9.61 -4.04 -0.82
C ASP A 55 10.14 -4.83 0.40
N GLN A 56 10.22 -6.18 0.29
CA GLN A 56 10.88 -7.00 1.30
C GLN A 56 12.37 -6.66 1.38
N ARG A 57 12.71 -5.79 2.31
CA ARG A 57 14.09 -5.58 2.74
C ARG A 57 14.46 -6.70 3.72
N GLN A 58 15.48 -7.48 3.36
CA GLN A 58 16.00 -8.54 4.24
C GLN A 58 16.85 -7.99 5.39
N SER A 59 17.26 -6.71 5.33
CA SER A 59 18.11 -6.11 6.34
C SER A 59 17.75 -4.64 6.57
N THR A 60 17.60 -4.24 7.83
CA THR A 60 17.39 -2.86 8.29
C THR A 60 18.56 -1.92 8.01
N SER A 61 19.66 -2.42 7.42
CA SER A 61 20.82 -1.64 6.97
C SER A 61 20.82 -1.31 5.47
N GLU A 62 19.82 -1.76 4.70
CA GLU A 62 19.75 -1.44 3.27
C GLU A 62 19.14 -0.05 3.10
N ALA A 63 20.00 0.95 2.88
CA ALA A 63 19.61 2.35 2.71
C ALA A 63 18.72 2.53 1.46
N ALA A 64 17.76 3.45 1.60
CA ALA A 64 16.84 3.91 0.56
C ALA A 64 17.55 4.61 -0.60
#